data_AF-A0A954RJN4-F1
#
_entry.id   AF-A0A954RJN4-F1
#
_cell.length_a   1.000
_cell.length_b   1.000
_cell.length_c   1.000
_cell.angle_alpha   90.00
_cell.angle_beta   90.00
_cell.angle_gamma   90.00
#
_symmetry.space_group_name_H-M   'P 1'
#
loop_
_entity.id
_entity.type
_entity.pdbx_description
1 polymer ?
#
loop_
_entity_poly.entity_id
_entity_poly.type
_entity_poly.pdbx_seq_one_letter_code
_entity_poly.pdbx_strand_id
1 'polypeptide(L)'
;MSSMTHQEEAMEETFDEAAEVASVEATVAAAKSVRGKAAASAGNRNTLMGRTMLNFWLDTAMLVNFVLLIWTSTVVRFVFPATVTADGWTLWSWNVDQWIGLQFAVLCAFVLLVVIHLMLHWTWVCGVIATRYMKRRDGKKTNVDDGTRTLWGVGLLIFCLNIMGIAIAAAVLSIQSPL
;
A
#
# COMPACT_ATOMS: atom_id res chain seq x y z
N MET A 1 67.16 -38.85 -30.89
CA MET A 1 66.06 -38.39 -31.76
C MET A 1 64.68 -38.85 -31.29
N SER A 2 64.53 -40.00 -30.62
CA SER A 2 63.23 -40.48 -30.10
C SER A 2 62.70 -39.79 -28.82
N SER A 3 63.49 -38.90 -28.19
CA SER A 3 63.12 -38.24 -26.93
C SER A 3 62.49 -36.85 -27.12
N MET A 4 62.59 -36.26 -28.32
CA MET A 4 62.01 -34.93 -28.60
C MET A 4 60.55 -35.00 -29.05
N THR A 5 60.14 -36.08 -29.74
CA THR A 5 58.77 -36.25 -30.22
C THR A 5 57.76 -36.46 -29.08
N HIS A 6 58.17 -37.14 -28.00
CA HIS A 6 57.31 -37.31 -26.81
C HIS A 6 57.10 -36.02 -26.01
N GLN A 7 57.95 -35.00 -26.18
CA GLN A 7 57.81 -33.75 -25.45
C GLN A 7 56.87 -32.75 -26.16
N GLU A 8 56.78 -32.81 -27.49
CA GLU A 8 55.81 -32.01 -28.26
C GLU A 8 54.39 -32.56 -28.11
N GLU A 9 54.21 -33.88 -28.14
CA GLU A 9 52.90 -34.54 -28.00
C GLU A 9 52.27 -34.27 -26.63
N ALA A 10 53.07 -34.30 -25.55
CA ALA A 10 52.62 -33.95 -24.20
C ALA A 10 52.29 -32.46 -24.03
N MET A 11 52.87 -31.57 -24.86
CA MET A 11 52.61 -30.13 -24.77
C MET A 11 51.33 -29.73 -25.51
N GLU A 12 51.02 -30.36 -26.66
CA GLU A 12 49.75 -30.17 -27.36
C GLU A 12 48.55 -30.71 -26.55
N GLU A 13 48.69 -31.88 -25.91
CA GLU A 13 47.63 -32.48 -25.10
C GLU A 13 47.28 -31.59 -23.88
N THR A 14 48.28 -30.95 -23.26
CA THR A 14 48.02 -30.00 -22.16
C THR A 14 47.37 -28.69 -22.61
N PHE A 15 47.58 -28.28 -23.87
CA PHE A 15 47.00 -27.05 -24.40
C PHE A 15 45.53 -27.22 -24.76
N ASP A 16 45.17 -28.38 -25.33
CA ASP A 16 43.78 -28.72 -25.62
C ASP A 16 42.96 -28.94 -24.33
N GLU A 17 43.55 -29.59 -23.32
CA GLU A 17 42.90 -29.76 -22.00
C GLU A 17 42.69 -28.39 -21.30
N ALA A 18 43.66 -27.48 -21.39
CA ALA A 18 43.51 -26.12 -20.85
C ALA A 18 42.44 -25.30 -21.58
N ALA A 19 42.31 -25.46 -22.90
CA ALA A 19 41.29 -24.79 -23.70
C ALA A 19 39.87 -25.30 -23.40
N GLU A 20 39.72 -26.61 -23.17
CA GLU A 20 38.44 -27.21 -22.79
C GLU A 20 37.99 -26.73 -21.40
N VAL A 21 38.90 -26.71 -20.42
CA VAL A 21 38.61 -26.22 -19.06
C VAL A 21 38.22 -24.74 -19.08
N ALA A 22 38.88 -23.90 -19.88
CA ALA A 22 38.53 -22.48 -20.01
C ALA A 22 37.13 -22.26 -20.64
N SER A 23 36.74 -23.09 -21.60
CA SER A 23 35.40 -23.05 -22.23
C SER A 23 34.30 -23.46 -21.25
N VAL A 24 34.57 -24.48 -20.42
CA VAL A 24 33.65 -24.94 -19.36
C VAL A 24 33.50 -23.88 -18.26
N GLU A 25 34.59 -23.21 -17.85
CA GLU A 25 34.50 -22.13 -16.85
C GLU A 25 33.73 -20.91 -17.39
N ALA A 26 33.93 -20.56 -18.66
CA ALA A 26 33.20 -19.45 -19.30
C ALA A 26 31.69 -19.73 -19.39
N THR A 27 31.30 -20.96 -19.73
CA THR A 27 29.88 -21.37 -19.79
C THR A 27 29.25 -21.45 -18.39
N VAL A 28 29.98 -21.92 -17.39
CA VAL A 28 29.53 -21.94 -15.98
C VAL A 28 29.38 -20.52 -15.41
N ALA A 29 30.28 -19.60 -15.76
CA ALA A 29 30.18 -18.19 -15.36
C ALA A 29 28.98 -17.48 -16.03
N ALA A 30 28.75 -17.73 -17.31
CA ALA A 30 27.58 -17.21 -18.03
C ALA A 30 26.26 -17.72 -17.43
N ALA A 31 26.18 -19.01 -17.09
CA ALA A 31 25.01 -19.61 -16.45
C ALA A 31 24.73 -19.03 -15.05
N LYS A 32 25.77 -18.78 -14.24
CA LYS A 32 25.64 -18.10 -12.93
C LYS A 32 25.13 -16.66 -13.08
N SER A 33 25.60 -15.93 -14.10
CA SER A 33 25.18 -14.55 -14.38
C SER A 33 23.69 -14.46 -14.78
N VAL A 34 23.22 -15.35 -15.67
CA VAL A 34 21.81 -15.40 -16.07
C VAL A 34 20.91 -15.78 -14.89
N ARG A 35 21.33 -16.73 -14.04
CA ARG A 35 20.58 -17.13 -12.84
C ARG A 35 20.48 -16.01 -11.80
N GLY A 36 21.56 -15.25 -11.59
CA GLY A 36 21.56 -14.08 -10.69
C GLY A 36 20.64 -12.95 -11.19
N LYS A 37 20.63 -12.69 -12.50
CA LYS A 37 19.77 -11.69 -13.13
C LYS A 37 18.28 -12.10 -13.09
N ALA A 38 17.98 -13.39 -13.24
CA ALA A 38 16.63 -13.93 -13.09
C ALA A 38 16.12 -13.86 -11.64
N ALA A 39 16.97 -14.16 -10.65
CA ALA A 39 16.63 -14.03 -9.23
C ALA A 39 16.41 -12.58 -8.80
N ALA A 40 17.26 -11.64 -9.27
CA ALA A 40 17.09 -10.21 -9.01
C ALA A 40 15.81 -9.65 -9.68
N SER A 41 15.46 -10.13 -10.87
CA SER A 41 14.21 -9.76 -11.55
C SER A 41 12.96 -10.36 -10.88
N ALA A 42 13.04 -11.56 -10.29
CA ALA A 42 11.94 -12.15 -9.53
C ALA A 42 11.68 -11.42 -8.20
N GLY A 43 12.73 -11.00 -7.49
CA GLY A 43 12.60 -10.20 -6.26
C GLY A 43 11.96 -8.82 -6.49
N ASN A 44 12.24 -8.19 -7.64
CA ASN A 44 11.73 -6.86 -7.97
C ASN A 44 10.29 -6.84 -8.51
N ARG A 45 9.71 -7.99 -8.91
CA ARG A 45 8.33 -8.07 -9.41
C ARG A 45 7.27 -8.13 -8.30
N ASN A 46 7.62 -8.61 -7.10
CA ASN A 46 6.69 -8.71 -5.98
C ASN A 46 6.29 -7.34 -5.40
N THR A 47 7.17 -6.34 -5.52
CA THR A 47 6.93 -4.99 -4.96
C THR A 47 5.97 -4.16 -5.82
N LEU A 48 5.98 -4.37 -7.14
CA LEU A 48 5.08 -3.70 -8.08
C LEU A 48 3.67 -4.30 -8.09
N MET A 49 3.55 -5.64 -8.12
CA MET A 49 2.24 -6.30 -8.02
C MET A 49 1.59 -6.08 -6.65
N GLY A 50 2.40 -6.06 -5.58
CA GLY A 50 1.93 -5.83 -4.21
C GLY A 50 1.31 -4.45 -3.98
N ARG A 51 1.80 -3.38 -4.63
CA ARG A 51 1.23 -2.03 -4.48
C ARG A 51 -0.19 -1.92 -5.05
N THR A 52 -0.41 -2.48 -6.23
CA THR A 52 -1.75 -2.49 -6.85
C THR A 52 -2.70 -3.41 -6.09
N MET A 53 -2.23 -4.59 -5.66
CA MET A 53 -3.01 -5.51 -4.81
C MET A 53 -3.36 -4.87 -3.46
N LEU A 54 -2.41 -4.18 -2.81
CA LEU A 54 -2.64 -3.51 -1.53
C LEU A 54 -3.66 -2.38 -1.66
N ASN A 55 -3.56 -1.56 -2.71
CA ASN A 55 -4.55 -0.52 -3.00
C ASN A 55 -5.95 -1.12 -3.18
N PHE A 56 -6.06 -2.20 -3.97
CA PHE A 56 -7.32 -2.89 -4.20
C PHE A 56 -7.89 -3.50 -2.91
N TRP A 57 -7.04 -4.12 -2.09
CA TRP A 57 -7.44 -4.68 -0.80
C TRP A 57 -7.90 -3.60 0.17
N LEU A 58 -7.22 -2.46 0.19
CA LEU A 58 -7.55 -1.34 1.06
C LEU A 58 -8.88 -0.70 0.66
N ASP A 59 -9.12 -0.53 -0.64
CA ASP A 59 -10.40 -0.06 -1.17
C ASP A 59 -11.54 -1.03 -0.86
N THR A 60 -11.29 -2.34 -1.02
CA THR A 60 -12.24 -3.40 -0.64
C THR A 60 -12.52 -3.38 0.86
N ALA A 61 -11.51 -3.22 1.70
CA ALA A 61 -11.67 -3.12 3.15
C ALA A 61 -12.51 -1.89 3.53
N MET A 62 -12.31 -0.75 2.85
CA MET A 62 -13.10 0.45 3.06
C MET A 62 -14.57 0.24 2.65
N LEU A 63 -14.83 -0.44 1.54
CA LEU A 63 -16.19 -0.81 1.11
C LEU A 63 -16.88 -1.72 2.13
N VAL A 64 -16.19 -2.75 2.61
CA VAL A 64 -16.73 -3.66 3.64
C VAL A 64 -17.06 -2.89 4.92
N ASN A 65 -16.17 -2.00 5.36
CA ASN A 65 -16.36 -1.19 6.54
C ASN A 65 -17.57 -0.23 6.39
N PHE A 66 -17.74 0.35 5.20
CA PHE A 66 -18.92 1.16 4.88
C PHE A 66 -20.23 0.37 4.92
N VAL A 67 -20.25 -0.85 4.38
CA VAL A 67 -21.42 -1.74 4.46
C VAL A 67 -21.73 -2.10 5.92
N LEU A 68 -20.71 -2.37 6.73
CA LEU A 68 -20.87 -2.61 8.18
C LEU A 68 -21.43 -1.38 8.91
N LEU A 69 -21.03 -0.16 8.53
CA LEU A 69 -21.60 1.07 9.07
C LEU A 69 -23.09 1.22 8.73
N ILE A 70 -23.46 0.98 7.48
CA ILE A 70 -24.87 1.02 7.06
C ILE A 70 -25.66 -0.04 7.83
N TRP A 71 -25.13 -1.26 7.91
CA TRP A 71 -25.76 -2.36 8.63
C TRP A 71 -25.99 -1.99 10.11
N THR A 72 -24.94 -1.60 10.82
CA THR A 72 -25.03 -1.25 12.26
C THR A 72 -25.95 -0.04 12.49
N SER A 73 -25.88 0.98 11.64
CA SER A 73 -26.79 2.14 11.69
C SER A 73 -28.26 1.74 11.47
N THR A 74 -28.52 0.85 10.50
CA THR A 74 -29.86 0.32 10.21
C THR A 74 -30.38 -0.50 11.39
N VAL A 75 -29.55 -1.36 11.99
CA VAL A 75 -29.91 -2.15 13.17
C VAL A 75 -30.27 -1.22 14.35
N VAL A 76 -29.41 -0.26 14.68
CA VAL A 76 -29.66 0.69 15.77
C VAL A 76 -30.92 1.51 15.52
N ARG A 77 -31.18 1.94 14.28
CA ARG A 77 -32.29 2.85 13.95
C ARG A 77 -33.65 2.18 13.79
N PHE A 78 -33.68 0.96 13.25
CA PHE A 78 -34.92 0.26 12.88
C PHE A 78 -35.27 -0.91 13.81
N VAL A 79 -34.28 -1.56 14.43
CA VAL A 79 -34.54 -2.72 15.29
C VAL A 79 -34.82 -2.29 16.73
N PHE A 80 -34.14 -1.24 17.20
CA PHE A 80 -34.41 -0.68 18.52
C PHE A 80 -35.43 0.47 18.43
N PRO A 81 -36.44 0.51 19.32
CA PRO A 81 -37.29 1.68 19.48
C PRO A 81 -36.48 2.88 19.98
N ALA A 82 -37.08 4.08 19.99
CA ALA A 82 -36.41 5.32 20.43
C ALA A 82 -35.62 5.09 21.73
N THR A 83 -34.36 5.53 21.76
CA THR A 83 -33.36 5.18 22.80
C THR A 83 -33.80 5.47 24.24
N VAL A 84 -34.75 6.38 24.42
CA VAL A 84 -35.34 6.75 25.73
C VAL A 84 -36.33 5.73 26.30
N THR A 85 -36.84 4.79 25.49
CA THR A 85 -37.80 3.75 25.91
C THR A 85 -37.26 2.32 25.73
N ALA A 86 -36.03 2.17 25.24
CA ALA A 86 -35.41 0.88 24.94
C ALA A 86 -34.67 0.24 26.14
N ASP A 87 -34.86 0.77 27.36
CA ASP A 87 -34.20 0.27 28.56
C ASP A 87 -34.57 -1.21 28.81
N GLY A 88 -33.55 -2.09 28.82
CA GLY A 88 -33.71 -3.54 28.95
C GLY A 88 -33.95 -4.35 27.65
N TRP A 89 -34.03 -3.72 26.47
CA TRP A 89 -34.18 -4.45 25.21
C TRP A 89 -32.83 -5.00 24.75
N THR A 90 -32.72 -6.33 24.68
CA THR A 90 -31.53 -7.02 24.18
C THR A 90 -31.80 -7.60 22.80
N LEU A 91 -30.89 -7.37 21.86
CA LEU A 91 -30.90 -8.01 20.55
C LEU A 91 -29.67 -8.91 20.45
N TRP A 92 -29.89 -10.21 20.28
CA TRP A 92 -28.83 -11.23 20.29
C TRP A 92 -27.92 -11.15 21.53
N SER A 93 -28.52 -10.96 22.71
CA SER A 93 -27.82 -10.83 23.99
C SER A 93 -26.96 -9.56 24.14
N TRP A 94 -27.05 -8.61 23.20
CA TRP A 94 -26.37 -7.31 23.28
C TRP A 94 -27.35 -6.16 23.52
N ASN A 95 -26.94 -5.22 24.38
CA ASN A 95 -27.70 -4.01 24.70
C ASN A 95 -27.54 -2.94 23.62
N VAL A 96 -28.47 -1.97 23.60
CA VAL A 96 -28.41 -0.78 22.72
C VAL A 96 -27.07 -0.06 22.83
N ASP A 97 -26.56 0.14 24.04
CA ASP A 97 -25.27 0.81 24.28
C ASP A 97 -24.09 0.07 23.63
N GLN A 98 -24.12 -1.26 23.61
CA GLN A 98 -23.07 -2.07 22.99
C GLN A 98 -23.15 -1.97 21.45
N TRP A 99 -24.34 -1.93 20.89
CA TRP A 99 -24.54 -1.71 19.45
C TRP A 99 -24.09 -0.31 19.02
N ILE A 100 -24.38 0.72 19.81
CA ILE A 100 -23.89 2.09 19.59
C ILE A 100 -22.36 2.14 19.72
N GLY A 101 -21.80 1.48 20.74
CA GLY A 101 -20.35 1.36 20.92
C GLY A 101 -19.66 0.66 19.73
N LEU A 102 -20.26 -0.41 19.20
CA LEU A 102 -19.79 -1.08 17.99
C LEU A 102 -19.84 -0.12 16.79
N GLN A 103 -20.96 0.56 16.58
CA GLN A 103 -21.12 1.52 15.48
C GLN A 103 -20.04 2.62 15.55
N PHE A 104 -19.75 3.11 16.76
CA PHE A 104 -18.67 4.09 16.97
C PHE A 104 -17.29 3.50 16.66
N ALA A 105 -16.99 2.28 17.10
CA ALA A 105 -15.72 1.62 16.81
C ALA A 105 -15.51 1.40 15.30
N VAL A 106 -16.56 0.95 14.58
CA VAL A 106 -16.53 0.81 13.12
C VAL A 106 -16.34 2.17 12.44
N LEU A 107 -16.98 3.23 12.95
CA LEU A 107 -16.80 4.59 12.44
C LEU A 107 -15.35 5.06 12.61
N CYS A 108 -14.74 4.83 13.77
CA CYS A 108 -13.32 5.13 13.99
C CYS A 108 -12.41 4.36 13.01
N ALA A 109 -12.68 3.05 12.82
CA ALA A 109 -11.93 2.24 11.86
C ALA A 109 -12.10 2.75 10.42
N PHE A 110 -13.31 3.16 10.02
CA PHE A 110 -13.59 3.75 8.72
C PHE A 110 -12.81 5.05 8.50
N VAL A 111 -12.78 5.95 9.49
CA VAL A 111 -12.00 7.19 9.41
C VAL A 111 -10.50 6.89 9.25
N LEU A 112 -9.96 5.92 10.00
CA LEU A 112 -8.56 5.51 9.85
C LEU A 112 -8.29 4.93 8.45
N LEU A 113 -9.17 4.08 7.94
CA LEU A 113 -9.06 3.53 6.58
C LEU A 113 -9.08 4.62 5.51
N VAL A 114 -9.96 5.62 5.65
CA VAL A 114 -10.00 6.79 4.75
C VAL A 114 -8.68 7.56 4.78
N VAL A 115 -8.10 7.79 5.96
CA VAL A 115 -6.80 8.49 6.08
C VAL A 115 -5.69 7.69 5.38
N ILE A 116 -5.61 6.38 5.60
CA ILE A 116 -4.61 5.53 4.94
C ILE A 116 -4.86 5.48 3.42
N HIS A 117 -6.12 5.40 2.98
CA HIS A 117 -6.51 5.44 1.58
C HIS A 117 -6.04 6.74 0.92
N LEU A 118 -6.29 7.88 1.57
CA LEU A 118 -5.85 9.19 1.07
C LEU A 118 -4.33 9.23 0.93
N MET A 119 -3.57 8.70 1.87
CA MET A 119 -2.10 8.62 1.77
C MET A 119 -1.63 7.77 0.58
N LEU A 120 -2.26 6.61 0.34
CA LEU A 120 -1.94 5.74 -0.79
C LEU A 120 -2.37 6.36 -2.13
N HIS A 121 -3.57 6.92 -2.19
CA HIS A 121 -4.15 7.53 -3.40
C HIS A 121 -3.47 8.85 -3.77
N TRP A 122 -2.93 9.60 -2.80
CA TRP A 122 -2.19 10.85 -3.03
C TRP A 122 -1.00 10.65 -3.97
N THR A 123 -0.32 9.50 -3.89
CA THR A 123 0.77 9.15 -4.79
C THR A 123 0.30 9.03 -6.25
N TRP A 124 -0.88 8.45 -6.46
CA TRP A 124 -1.52 8.35 -7.76
C TRP A 124 -2.00 9.71 -8.26
N VAL A 125 -2.63 10.52 -7.40
CA VAL A 125 -3.07 11.89 -7.74
C VAL A 125 -1.90 12.75 -8.21
N CYS A 126 -0.75 12.71 -7.53
CA CYS A 126 0.45 13.41 -8.00
C CYS A 126 0.90 12.91 -9.39
N GLY A 127 0.86 11.59 -9.63
CA GLY A 127 1.19 11.00 -10.92
C GLY A 127 0.26 11.48 -12.05
N VAL A 128 -1.04 11.56 -11.77
CA VAL A 128 -2.08 12.06 -12.69
C VAL A 128 -1.96 13.56 -12.92
N ILE A 129 -1.76 14.36 -11.87
CA ILE A 129 -1.56 15.81 -11.96
C ILE A 129 -0.28 16.10 -12.73
N ALA A 130 0.82 15.40 -12.45
CA ALA A 130 2.06 15.52 -13.20
C ALA A 130 1.85 15.17 -14.68
N THR A 131 1.22 14.04 -15.02
CA THR A 131 0.95 13.72 -16.44
C THR A 131 0.03 14.73 -17.12
N ARG A 132 -0.92 15.33 -16.39
CA ARG A 132 -1.87 16.32 -16.94
C ARG A 132 -1.26 17.73 -17.08
N TYR A 133 -0.38 18.15 -16.17
CA TYR A 133 0.30 19.45 -16.21
C TYR A 133 1.59 19.45 -17.03
N MET A 134 2.36 18.36 -17.02
CA MET A 134 3.65 18.27 -17.71
C MET A 134 3.47 18.17 -19.23
N LYS A 135 2.30 17.74 -19.72
CA LYS A 135 1.94 17.78 -21.15
C LYS A 135 1.79 19.21 -21.72
N ARG A 136 1.82 20.26 -20.88
CA ARG A 136 1.81 21.68 -21.32
C ARG A 136 3.15 22.40 -21.17
N ARG A 137 4.17 21.78 -20.57
CA ARG A 137 5.51 22.38 -20.38
C ARG A 137 6.59 21.41 -20.83
N ASP A 138 6.82 21.37 -22.14
CA ASP A 138 8.11 20.95 -22.66
C ASP A 138 9.21 21.86 -22.07
N GLY A 139 10.24 21.23 -21.49
CA GLY A 139 11.57 21.86 -21.44
C GLY A 139 12.36 21.85 -20.13
N LYS A 140 11.75 21.72 -18.93
CA LYS A 140 12.54 21.65 -17.68
C LYS A 140 12.04 20.56 -16.75
N LYS A 141 12.78 19.45 -16.72
CA LYS A 141 12.73 18.43 -15.67
C LYS A 141 13.29 19.02 -14.37
N THR A 142 12.53 19.86 -13.69
CA THR A 142 12.78 20.11 -12.27
C THR A 142 12.19 18.91 -11.54
N ASN A 143 13.05 18.09 -10.92
CA ASN A 143 12.62 17.11 -9.93
C ASN A 143 11.77 17.86 -8.90
N VAL A 144 10.45 17.70 -8.95
CA VAL A 144 9.57 18.22 -7.90
C VAL A 144 9.81 17.30 -6.71
N ASP A 145 10.50 17.84 -5.70
CA ASP A 145 10.95 17.12 -4.54
C ASP A 145 9.81 16.35 -3.85
N ASP A 146 10.11 15.12 -3.42
CA ASP A 146 9.19 14.30 -2.61
C ASP A 146 8.76 15.02 -1.32
N GLY A 147 9.56 15.97 -0.84
CA GLY A 147 9.24 16.82 0.31
C GLY A 147 8.04 17.75 0.09
N THR A 148 7.85 18.30 -1.13
CA THR A 148 6.67 19.13 -1.41
C THR A 148 5.40 18.30 -1.51
N ARG A 149 5.53 17.03 -1.96
CA ARG A 149 4.41 16.08 -2.04
C ARG A 149 3.92 15.64 -0.66
N THR A 150 4.83 15.36 0.26
CA THR A 150 4.47 15.02 1.64
C THR A 150 3.95 16.23 2.40
N LEU A 151 4.48 17.43 2.17
CA LEU A 151 3.98 18.66 2.79
C LEU A 151 2.51 18.95 2.44
N TRP A 152 2.11 18.76 1.18
CA TRP A 152 0.70 18.90 0.79
C TRP A 152 -0.19 17.81 1.39
N GLY A 153 0.29 16.56 1.46
CA GLY A 153 -0.46 15.46 2.08
C GLY A 153 -0.69 15.69 3.57
N VAL A 154 0.37 16.08 4.30
CA VAL A 154 0.30 16.42 5.72
C VAL A 154 -0.56 17.67 5.94
N GLY A 155 -0.43 18.69 5.09
CA GLY A 155 -1.24 19.91 5.16
C GLY A 155 -2.73 19.62 5.00
N LEU A 156 -3.11 18.77 4.04
CA LEU A 156 -4.50 18.35 3.84
C LEU A 156 -5.02 17.53 5.03
N LEU A 157 -4.20 16.66 5.61
CA LEU A 157 -4.56 15.88 6.79
C LEU A 157 -4.80 16.77 8.02
N ILE A 158 -3.90 17.72 8.27
CA ILE A 158 -4.04 18.71 9.35
C ILE A 158 -5.30 19.55 9.14
N PHE A 159 -5.57 19.99 7.90
CA PHE A 159 -6.76 20.77 7.58
C PHE A 159 -8.06 19.99 7.83
N CYS A 160 -8.14 18.74 7.36
CA CYS A 160 -9.30 17.87 7.61
C CYS A 160 -9.51 17.60 9.12
N LEU A 161 -8.43 17.33 9.87
CA LEU A 161 -8.52 17.16 11.32
C LEU A 161 -9.03 18.42 12.02
N ASN A 162 -8.53 19.59 11.61
CA ASN A 162 -8.98 20.87 12.19
C ASN A 162 -10.46 21.13 11.90
N ILE A 163 -10.92 20.90 10.68
CA ILE A 163 -12.36 21.03 10.34
C ILE A 163 -13.19 20.11 11.23
N MET A 164 -12.79 18.84 11.38
CA MET A 164 -13.51 17.89 12.22
C MET A 164 -13.52 18.33 13.70
N GLY A 165 -12.38 18.77 14.22
CA GLY A 165 -12.26 19.27 15.59
C GLY A 165 -13.12 20.50 15.84
N ILE A 166 -13.15 21.44 14.89
CA ILE A 166 -14.02 22.63 14.95
C ILE A 166 -15.49 22.23 14.91
N ALA A 167 -15.87 21.27 14.06
CA ALA A 167 -17.25 20.77 14.00
C ALA A 167 -17.70 20.14 15.33
N ILE A 168 -16.84 19.35 15.98
CA ILE A 168 -17.11 18.76 17.30
C ILE A 168 -17.19 19.86 18.37
N ALA A 169 -16.25 20.81 18.37
CA ALA A 169 -16.27 21.92 19.32
C ALA A 169 -17.55 22.76 19.18
N ALA A 170 -17.96 23.06 17.95
CA ALA A 170 -19.22 23.74 17.66
C ALA A 170 -20.43 22.92 18.14
N ALA A 171 -20.43 21.60 17.92
CA ALA A 171 -21.48 20.72 18.41
C ALA A 171 -21.60 20.75 19.94
N VAL A 172 -20.47 20.64 20.66
CA VAL A 172 -20.44 20.71 22.14
C VAL A 172 -20.96 22.06 22.65
N LEU A 173 -20.54 23.16 22.02
CA LEU A 173 -21.00 24.51 22.39
C LEU A 173 -22.49 24.74 22.10
N SER A 174 -23.10 23.96 21.19
CA SER A 174 -24.52 24.06 20.85
C SER A 174 -25.44 23.24 21.77
N ILE A 175 -24.90 22.45 22.70
CA ILE A 175 -25.71 21.74 23.70
C ILE A 175 -26.28 22.76 24.69
N GLN A 176 -27.57 23.09 24.54
CA GLN A 176 -28.31 23.81 25.55
C GLN A 176 -28.81 22.83 26.61
N SER A 177 -28.36 23.00 27.86
CA SER A 177 -28.93 22.28 28.99
C SER A 177 -30.40 22.69 29.16
N PRO A 178 -31.34 21.73 29.23
CA PRO A 178 -32.75 22.06 29.43
C PRO A 178 -32.91 22.74 30.79
N LEU A 179 -33.40 23.98 30.78
CA LEU A 179 -33.89 24.70 31.95
C LEU A 179 -35.28 24.19 32.33
#